data_AF-A0A961YFC1-F1
#
_entry.id   AF-A0A961YFC1-F1
#
_cell.length_a   1.000
_cell.length_b   1.000
_cell.length_c   1.000
_cell.angle_alpha   90.00
_cell.angle_beta   90.00
_cell.angle_gamma   90.00
#
_symmetry.space_group_name_H-M   'P 1'
#
loop_
_entity.id
_entity.type
_entity.pdbx_description
1 polymer ?
#
loop_
_entity_poly.entity_id
_entity_poly.type
_entity_poly.pdbx_seq_one_letter_code
_entity_poly.pdbx_strand_id
1 'polypeptide(L)'
;MWFEVAFKGALGLVLAILPLTTLRVLGLHRDSQRFWPRLVGCLLAGIAMGTALTMLTPQARGGIGPAGLIPINLTLAAGLLSALVWGTSAPARRGRFAVLVLGLASLALAFLEIAHI
;
A
#
# COMPACT_ATOMS: atom_id res chain seq x y z
N MET A 1 3.11 13.03 0.91
CA MET A 1 2.38 13.39 2.14
C MET A 1 0.87 13.29 1.97
N TRP A 2 0.09 14.36 1.80
CA TRP A 2 -1.38 14.27 1.73
C TRP A 2 -1.92 13.35 0.63
N PHE A 3 -1.28 13.36 -0.55
CA PHE A 3 -1.62 12.43 -1.64
C PHE A 3 -1.48 10.95 -1.22
N GLU A 4 -0.44 10.63 -0.47
CA GLU A 4 -0.15 9.26 -0.04
C GLU A 4 -1.11 8.78 1.05
N VAL A 5 -1.45 9.68 1.97
CA VAL A 5 -2.51 9.46 2.97
C VAL A 5 -3.84 9.18 2.28
N ALA A 6 -4.22 10.01 1.31
CA ALA A 6 -5.46 9.84 0.56
C ALA A 6 -5.46 8.54 -0.25
N PHE A 7 -4.35 8.22 -0.92
CA PHE A 7 -4.20 7.00 -1.71
C PHE A 7 -4.27 5.75 -0.83
N LYS A 8 -3.47 5.67 0.24
CA LYS A 8 -3.46 4.53 1.17
C LYS A 8 -4.78 4.39 1.91
N GLY A 9 -5.40 5.50 2.30
CA GLY A 9 -6.72 5.51 2.95
C GLY A 9 -7.83 5.00 2.03
N ALA A 10 -7.89 5.50 0.80
CA ALA A 10 -8.88 5.07 -0.19
C ALA A 10 -8.69 3.60 -0.58
N LEU A 11 -7.45 3.20 -0.90
CA LEU A 11 -7.14 1.81 -1.23
C LEU A 11 -7.43 0.88 -0.06
N GLY A 12 -7.10 1.32 1.17
CA GLY A 12 -7.36 0.59 2.41
C GLY A 12 -8.85 0.35 2.65
N LEU A 13 -9.67 1.40 2.52
CA LEU A 13 -11.13 1.29 2.65
C LEU A 13 -11.75 0.40 1.57
N VAL A 14 -11.32 0.55 0.32
CA VAL A 14 -11.80 -0.27 -0.79
C VAL A 14 -11.46 -1.75 -0.59
N LEU A 15 -10.25 -2.06 -0.10
CA LEU A 15 -9.85 -3.43 0.23
C LEU A 15 -10.58 -3.99 1.47
N ALA A 16 -10.93 -3.15 2.44
CA ALA A 16 -11.67 -3.57 3.62
C ALA A 16 -13.14 -3.87 3.31
N ILE A 17 -13.82 -3.00 2.57
CA ILE A 17 -15.27 -3.07 2.29
C ILE A 17 -15.54 -4.00 1.10
N LEU A 18 -14.74 -3.88 0.04
CA LEU A 18 -14.96 -4.47 -1.27
C LEU A 18 -13.74 -5.30 -1.76
N PRO A 19 -13.25 -6.28 -0.96
CA PRO A 19 -12.02 -7.01 -1.26
C PRO A 19 -12.12 -7.81 -2.58
N LEU A 20 -13.25 -8.47 -2.83
CA LEU A 20 -13.40 -9.38 -3.97
C LEU A 20 -13.51 -8.65 -5.31
N THR A 21 -14.23 -7.53 -5.34
CA THR A 21 -14.31 -6.65 -6.52
C THR A 21 -12.95 -6.04 -6.81
N THR A 22 -12.22 -5.64 -5.77
CA THR A 22 -10.85 -5.12 -5.92
C THR A 22 -9.90 -6.17 -6.48
N LEU A 23 -9.88 -7.38 -5.92
CA LEU A 23 -9.08 -8.49 -6.46
C LEU A 23 -9.50 -8.88 -7.89
N ARG A 24 -10.81 -8.80 -8.20
CA ARG A 24 -11.34 -9.02 -9.55
C ARG A 24 -10.80 -8.02 -10.56
N VAL A 25 -10.93 -6.74 -10.25
CA VAL A 25 -10.51 -5.64 -11.12
C VAL A 25 -9.01 -5.69 -11.33
N LEU A 26 -8.25 -5.95 -10.27
CA LEU A 26 -6.80 -6.07 -10.33
C LEU A 26 -6.33 -7.39 -10.95
N GLY A 27 -7.19 -8.40 -11.13
CA GLY A 27 -6.77 -9.70 -11.68
C GLY A 27 -5.84 -10.49 -10.74
N LEU A 28 -5.94 -10.26 -9.44
CA LEU A 28 -5.15 -10.92 -8.40
C LEU A 28 -5.77 -12.28 -8.01
N HIS A 29 -4.94 -13.17 -7.45
CA HIS A 29 -5.40 -14.49 -7.02
C HIS A 29 -6.47 -14.37 -5.93
N ARG A 30 -7.55 -15.15 -6.05
CA ARG A 30 -8.63 -15.18 -5.05
C ARG A 30 -8.40 -16.36 -4.13
N ASP A 31 -7.73 -16.11 -3.02
CA ASP A 31 -7.57 -17.15 -2.00
C ASP A 31 -8.91 -17.48 -1.34
N SER A 32 -9.13 -18.77 -1.06
CA SER A 32 -10.35 -19.29 -0.44
C SER A 32 -10.57 -18.74 0.96
N GLN A 33 -9.49 -18.38 1.65
CA GLN A 33 -9.50 -17.92 3.04
C GLN A 33 -9.92 -16.46 3.23
N ARG A 34 -10.02 -15.62 2.17
CA ARG A 34 -10.62 -14.26 2.16
C ARG A 34 -10.13 -13.24 3.21
N PHE A 35 -9.16 -13.60 4.05
CA PHE A 35 -8.77 -12.84 5.23
C PHE A 35 -7.73 -11.77 4.91
N TRP A 36 -6.73 -12.13 4.10
CA TRP A 36 -5.61 -11.25 3.76
C TRP A 36 -6.00 -9.91 3.12
N PRO A 37 -7.00 -9.80 2.22
CA PRO A 37 -7.28 -8.53 1.55
C PRO A 37 -7.86 -7.50 2.52
N ARG A 38 -8.68 -7.96 3.47
CA ARG A 38 -9.27 -7.11 4.52
C ARG A 38 -8.22 -6.67 5.52
N LEU A 39 -7.33 -7.57 5.92
CA LEU A 39 -6.21 -7.25 6.80
C LEU A 39 -5.30 -6.17 6.19
N VAL A 40 -4.94 -6.34 4.91
CA VAL A 40 -4.16 -5.33 4.17
C VAL A 40 -4.94 -4.02 4.07
N GLY A 41 -6.26 -4.08 3.84
CA GLY A 41 -7.13 -2.91 3.84
C GLY A 41 -7.10 -2.13 5.16
N CYS A 42 -7.29 -2.83 6.28
CA CYS A 42 -7.23 -2.25 7.62
C CYS A 42 -5.84 -1.69 7.95
N LEU A 43 -4.77 -2.39 7.54
CA LEU A 43 -3.39 -1.92 7.73
C LEU A 43 -3.15 -0.60 6.99
N LEU A 44 -3.53 -0.52 5.71
CA LEU A 44 -3.37 0.70 4.91
C LEU A 44 -4.20 1.86 5.46
N ALA A 45 -5.44 1.59 5.88
CA ALA A 45 -6.28 2.59 6.52
C ALA A 45 -5.68 3.07 7.85
N GLY A 46 -5.12 2.17 8.67
CA GLY A 46 -4.44 2.51 9.92
C GLY A 46 -3.19 3.37 9.69
N ILE A 47 -2.37 3.03 8.70
CA ILE A 47 -1.19 3.84 8.32
C ILE A 47 -1.62 5.23 7.84
N ALA A 48 -2.65 5.30 6.98
CA ALA A 48 -3.20 6.58 6.50
C ALA A 48 -3.75 7.42 7.67
N MET A 49 -4.46 6.81 8.60
CA MET A 49 -5.01 7.51 9.75
C MET A 49 -3.91 7.99 10.70
N GLY A 50 -2.92 7.15 11.01
CA GLY A 50 -1.80 7.52 11.88
C GLY A 50 -0.94 8.64 11.30
N THR A 51 -0.70 8.62 9.99
CA THR A 51 0.02 9.70 9.29
C THR A 51 -0.79 10.99 9.24
N ALA A 52 -2.10 10.92 8.96
CA ALA A 52 -2.99 12.08 8.99
C ALA A 52 -3.02 12.73 10.39
N LEU A 53 -3.18 11.93 11.44
CA LEU A 53 -3.17 12.42 12.82
C LEU A 53 -1.83 13.10 13.16
N THR A 54 -0.71 12.53 12.73
CA THR A 54 0.61 13.13 12.93
C THR A 54 0.74 14.49 12.25
N MET A 55 0.12 14.68 11.07
CA MET A 55 0.10 15.97 10.37
C MET A 55 -0.82 16.99 11.04
N LEU A 56 -1.96 16.54 11.57
CA LEU A 56 -2.95 17.40 12.25
C LEU A 56 -2.49 17.81 13.66
N THR A 57 -1.67 16.99 14.32
CA THR A 57 -1.08 17.30 15.62
C THR A 57 0.44 17.16 15.60
N PRO A 58 1.18 18.14 15.03
CA PRO A 58 2.63 18.07 14.88
C PRO A 58 3.40 18.01 16.22
N GLN A 59 2.76 18.45 17.32
CA GLN A 59 3.34 18.45 18.65
C GLN A 59 3.24 17.08 19.35
N ALA A 60 2.43 16.16 18.82
CA ALA A 60 2.25 14.83 19.40
C ALA A 60 3.48 13.95 19.12
N ARG A 61 4.08 13.41 20.18
CA ARG A 61 5.22 12.49 20.08
C ARG A 61 4.73 11.08 19.70
N GLY A 62 5.48 10.39 18.84
CA GLY A 62 5.20 8.97 18.48
C GLY A 62 4.35 8.75 17.23
N GLY A 63 4.09 9.80 16.45
CA GLY A 63 3.38 9.69 15.17
C GLY A 63 4.22 9.10 14.03
N ILE A 64 3.56 8.59 12.99
CA ILE A 64 4.22 8.14 11.76
C ILE A 64 4.54 9.38 10.92
N GLY A 65 5.76 9.87 11.03
CA GLY A 65 6.28 10.96 10.23
C GLY A 65 6.82 10.52 8.85
N PRO A 66 7.38 11.46 8.06
CA PRO A 66 8.00 11.19 6.75
C PRO A 66 8.96 10.00 6.76
N ALA A 67 9.86 9.99 7.75
CA ALA A 67 10.87 8.97 7.91
C ALA A 67 10.29 7.57 8.17
N GLY A 68 9.09 7.48 8.76
CA GLY A 68 8.39 6.23 9.01
C GLY A 68 7.72 5.65 7.78
N LEU A 69 7.34 6.48 6.80
CA LEU A 69 6.69 6.03 5.57
C LEU A 69 7.68 5.44 4.56
N ILE A 70 8.92 5.93 4.54
CA ILE A 70 9.99 5.40 3.69
C ILE A 70 10.19 3.89 3.83
N PRO A 71 10.48 3.33 5.03
CA PRO A 71 10.69 1.89 5.17
C PRO A 71 9.42 1.09 4.86
N ILE A 72 8.22 1.65 5.09
CA ILE A 72 6.95 1.01 4.72
C ILE A 72 6.85 0.88 3.19
N ASN A 73 7.10 1.97 2.47
CA ASN A 73 7.04 2.02 1.01
C ASN A 73 8.11 1.14 0.36
N LEU A 74 9.34 1.13 0.90
CA LEU A 74 10.43 0.28 0.43
C LEU A 74 10.14 -1.20 0.66
N THR A 75 9.64 -1.58 1.85
CA THR A 75 9.28 -2.97 2.17
C THR A 75 8.16 -3.46 1.25
N LEU A 76 7.16 -2.61 0.99
CA LEU A 76 6.06 -2.93 0.09
C LEU A 76 6.54 -3.08 -1.36
N ALA A 77 7.39 -2.16 -1.84
CA ALA A 77 7.99 -2.25 -3.16
C ALA A 77 8.82 -3.54 -3.31
N ALA A 78 9.66 -3.86 -2.32
CA ALA A 78 10.47 -5.08 -2.31
C ALA A 78 9.61 -6.35 -2.36
N GLY A 79 8.54 -6.41 -1.56
CA GLY A 79 7.61 -7.55 -1.57
C GLY A 79 6.87 -7.72 -2.90
N LEU A 80 6.38 -6.64 -3.49
CA LEU A 80 5.67 -6.68 -4.77
C LEU A 80 6.60 -7.02 -5.95
N LEU A 81 7.78 -6.39 -6.00
CA LEU A 81 8.73 -6.61 -7.09
C LEU A 81 9.40 -7.98 -6.99
N SER A 82 9.73 -8.48 -5.79
CA SER A 82 10.26 -9.85 -5.62
C SER A 82 9.27 -10.92 -6.09
N ALA A 83 7.98 -10.78 -5.76
CA ALA A 83 6.94 -11.67 -6.26
C ALA A 83 6.79 -11.62 -7.79
N LEU A 84 7.11 -10.48 -8.41
CA LEU A 84 7.15 -10.36 -9.87
C LEU A 84 8.37 -11.09 -10.47
N VAL A 85 9.55 -10.90 -9.88
CA VAL A 85 10.81 -11.54 -10.29
C VAL A 85 10.73 -13.06 -10.18
N TRP A 86 10.12 -13.58 -9.10
CA TRP A 86 9.89 -15.02 -8.91
C TRP A 86 8.69 -15.58 -9.68
N GLY A 87 7.94 -14.75 -10.40
CA GLY A 87 6.78 -15.18 -11.18
C GLY A 87 5.57 -15.61 -10.35
N THR A 88 5.58 -15.38 -9.04
CA THR A 88 4.53 -15.76 -8.08
C THR A 88 3.46 -14.68 -7.87
N SER A 89 3.66 -13.49 -8.43
CA SER A 89 2.81 -12.30 -8.22
C SER A 89 1.32 -12.47 -8.53
N ALA A 90 0.96 -12.99 -9.70
CA ALA A 90 -0.45 -13.19 -10.08
C ALA A 90 -0.61 -14.19 -11.24
N PRO A 91 -1.75 -14.90 -11.29
CA PRO A 91 -2.07 -15.82 -12.37
C PRO A 91 -2.42 -15.12 -13.69
N ALA A 92 -3.02 -13.92 -13.63
CA ALA A 92 -3.39 -13.14 -14.82
C ALA A 92 -2.35 -12.07 -15.18
N ARG A 93 -2.14 -11.82 -16.49
CA ARG A 93 -1.25 -10.74 -16.97
C ARG A 93 -1.61 -9.36 -16.41
N ARG A 94 -2.92 -9.08 -16.24
CA ARG A 94 -3.42 -7.82 -15.66
C ARG A 94 -3.00 -7.66 -14.20
N GLY A 95 -3.00 -8.74 -13.42
CA GLY A 95 -2.52 -8.75 -12.04
C GLY A 95 -1.03 -8.50 -11.93
N ARG A 96 -0.23 -9.10 -12.82
CA ARG A 96 1.22 -8.83 -12.87
C ARG A 96 1.51 -7.37 -13.18
N PHE A 97 0.77 -6.79 -14.13
CA PHE A 97 0.87 -5.37 -14.46
C PHE A 97 0.47 -4.48 -13.27
N ALA A 98 -0.64 -4.80 -12.60
CA ALA A 98 -1.06 -4.06 -11.40
C ALA A 98 -0.01 -4.11 -10.28
N VAL A 99 0.56 -5.30 -10.01
CA VAL A 99 1.64 -5.48 -9.02
C VAL A 99 2.89 -4.67 -9.40
N LEU A 100 3.27 -4.65 -10.68
CA LEU A 100 4.39 -3.84 -11.16
C LEU A 100 4.14 -2.35 -10.97
N VAL A 101 2.97 -1.85 -11.38
CA VAL A 101 2.61 -0.43 -11.23
C VAL A 101 2.59 -0.03 -9.75
N LEU A 102 1.99 -0.84 -8.89
CA LEU A 102 1.95 -0.59 -7.45
C LEU A 102 3.36 -0.62 -6.84
N GLY A 103 4.19 -1.60 -7.20
CA GLY A 103 5.57 -1.68 -6.72
C GLY A 103 6.43 -0.48 -7.13
N LEU A 104 6.34 -0.06 -8.40
CA LEU A 104 7.03 1.13 -8.91
C LEU A 104 6.50 2.41 -8.27
N ALA A 105 5.18 2.53 -8.08
CA ALA A 105 4.59 3.69 -7.42
C ALA A 105 5.08 3.81 -5.96
N SER A 106 5.14 2.69 -5.23
CA SER A 106 5.68 2.69 -3.86
C SER A 106 7.16 3.02 -3.80
N LEU A 107 7.95 2.56 -4.77
CA LEU A 107 9.37 2.92 -4.90
C LEU A 107 9.53 4.43 -5.18
N ALA A 108 8.73 4.98 -6.10
CA ALA A 108 8.73 6.39 -6.43
C ALA A 108 8.30 7.26 -5.24
N LEU A 109 7.29 6.83 -4.48
CA LEU A 109 6.87 7.51 -3.26
C LEU A 109 7.99 7.51 -2.21
N ALA A 110 8.66 6.37 -1.98
CA ALA A 110 9.79 6.31 -1.07
C ALA A 110 10.91 7.28 -1.46
N PHE A 111 11.27 7.36 -2.75
CA PHE A 111 12.30 8.31 -3.20
C PHE A 111 11.85 9.76 -3.11
N LEU A 112 10.58 10.04 -3.42
CA LEU A 112 10.03 11.39 -3.30
C LEU A 112 10.01 11.84 -1.83
N GLU A 113 9.72 10.94 -0.90
CA GLU A 113 9.82 11.19 0.54
C GLU A 113 11.27 11.45 0.95
N ILE A 114 12.23 10.66 0.50
CA ILE A 114 13.66 10.91 0.76
C ILE A 114 14.09 12.28 0.22
N ALA A 115 13.62 12.66 -0.97
CA ALA A 115 13.98 13.93 -1.60
C ALA A 115 13.34 15.16 -0.94
N HIS A 116 12.26 14.98 -0.18
CA HIS A 116 11.54 16.06 0.51
C HIS A 116 11.84 16.13 2.02
N ILE A 117 12.66 15.23 2.55
CA ILE A 117 13.23 15.31 3.90
C ILE A 117 14.40 16.28 3.90
#